data_AF-A0A358N350-F1
#
_entry.id   AF-A0A358N350-F1
#
_cell.length_a   1.000
_cell.length_b   1.000
_cell.length_c   1.000
_cell.angle_alpha   90.00
_cell.angle_beta   90.00
_cell.angle_gamma   90.00
#
_symmetry.space_group_name_H-M   'P 1'
#
loop_
_entity.id
_entity.type
_entity.pdbx_description
1 polymer ?
#
loop_
_entity_poly.entity_id
_entity_poly.type
_entity_poly.pdbx_seq_one_letter_code
_entity_poly.pdbx_strand_id
1 'polypeptide(L)'
;MKKRTRIATVMKSTTYDAHDVEQVSTVWRSPIARRKLSNHFRFWCGVVTMMFCHAGCSVTEGQPQDGHRNSSDEKVTKENSGNSVYLADKSVTESSGLANSLRREGYFWTHNDSGDGASLYAYDKTGRRTAKVKLEDVSANDWEDCCTFSSDGKARLLIADCGDNARQRSKIHLFLLDEPDPLESDTVKKVSRITVRYPDGAHDCEAVAVDSERNQIVLLTKSFLPQSGVYVVPLPDSAKKEFDINVTATRIATLVLPLVTAADFDASTGDLWVTNYLQAFRFRATQRRQSFAQQFKQLPDAFDLPKWRQVEAVAVDQDQNVWITSEGSPTPLGQVVLEPSGNGGKIPTHSVNNKKRN
;
A
#
# COMPACT_ATOMS: atom_id res chain seq x y z
N MET A 1 -65.18 2.92 -20.52
CA MET A 1 -65.23 4.38 -20.83
C MET A 1 -65.15 5.16 -19.52
N LYS A 2 -63.98 5.71 -19.17
CA LYS A 2 -63.76 6.94 -18.37
C LYS A 2 -62.25 7.07 -18.09
N LYS A 3 -61.67 8.10 -18.70
CA LYS A 3 -60.24 8.46 -18.71
C LYS A 3 -59.79 8.89 -17.31
N ARG A 4 -58.60 8.45 -16.88
CA ARG A 4 -57.84 9.07 -15.78
C ARG A 4 -56.68 9.85 -16.39
N THR A 5 -56.73 11.16 -16.23
CA THR A 5 -55.74 12.14 -16.66
C THR A 5 -54.58 12.18 -15.66
N ARG A 6 -53.34 12.08 -16.16
CA ARG A 6 -52.10 12.30 -15.39
C ARG A 6 -51.90 13.80 -15.21
N ILE A 7 -51.61 14.23 -13.98
CA ILE A 7 -51.10 15.57 -13.68
C ILE A 7 -49.57 15.45 -13.57
N ALA A 8 -48.86 16.22 -14.38
CA ALA A 8 -47.40 16.34 -14.34
C ALA A 8 -47.01 17.43 -13.35
N THR A 9 -46.19 17.08 -12.35
CA THR A 9 -45.56 18.05 -11.45
C THR A 9 -44.23 18.47 -12.07
N VAL A 10 -44.17 19.73 -12.49
CA VAL A 10 -42.95 20.41 -12.93
C VAL A 10 -42.19 20.87 -11.69
N MET A 11 -41.00 20.30 -11.43
CA MET A 11 -40.04 20.89 -10.49
C MET A 11 -39.24 21.98 -11.21
N LYS A 12 -39.38 23.21 -10.72
CA LYS A 12 -38.60 24.38 -11.16
C LYS A 12 -37.18 24.29 -10.59
N SER A 13 -36.21 24.58 -11.45
CA SER A 13 -34.82 24.83 -11.13
C SER A 13 -34.66 26.13 -10.34
N THR A 14 -33.92 26.08 -9.24
CA THR A 14 -33.40 27.26 -8.54
C THR A 14 -31.96 27.50 -9.00
N THR A 15 -31.79 28.52 -9.83
CA THR A 15 -30.53 29.22 -10.07
C THR A 15 -30.28 30.18 -8.90
N TYR A 16 -29.06 30.18 -8.36
CA TYR A 16 -28.58 31.23 -7.47
C TYR A 16 -27.37 31.92 -8.11
N ASP A 17 -27.50 33.23 -8.21
CA ASP A 17 -26.62 34.17 -8.89
C ASP A 17 -25.26 34.34 -8.19
N ALA A 18 -24.25 34.56 -9.03
CA ALA A 18 -22.96 35.09 -8.67
C ALA A 18 -22.98 36.61 -8.81
N HIS A 19 -22.49 37.33 -7.79
CA HIS A 19 -22.15 38.75 -7.89
C HIS A 19 -20.73 38.99 -7.35
N ASP A 20 -19.91 39.55 -8.25
CA ASP A 20 -18.95 40.64 -8.08
C ASP A 20 -17.88 40.57 -6.99
N VAL A 21 -16.65 40.26 -7.43
CA VAL A 21 -15.44 40.95 -6.96
C VAL A 21 -14.56 41.25 -8.17
N GLU A 22 -14.69 42.47 -8.70
CA GLU A 22 -13.72 43.09 -9.59
C GLU A 22 -12.73 43.89 -8.74
N GLN A 23 -11.43 43.54 -8.78
CA GLN A 23 -10.37 44.55 -8.71
C GLN A 23 -9.20 44.17 -9.60
N VAL A 24 -8.82 45.18 -10.36
CA VAL A 24 -7.86 45.25 -11.46
C VAL A 24 -6.43 45.42 -10.93
N SER A 25 -5.46 45.08 -11.80
CA SER A 25 -4.08 45.60 -11.92
C SER A 25 -3.03 44.47 -11.81
N THR A 26 -1.99 44.31 -12.62
CA THR A 26 -1.51 44.97 -13.84
C THR A 26 -0.68 43.93 -14.60
N VAL A 27 -0.80 43.89 -15.92
CA VAL A 27 0.03 43.09 -16.83
C VAL A 27 1.40 43.75 -16.96
N TRP A 28 2.48 42.98 -16.75
CA TRP A 28 3.79 43.27 -17.34
C TRP A 28 4.24 42.05 -18.14
N ARG A 29 4.28 42.20 -19.47
CA ARG A 29 4.96 41.30 -20.41
C ARG A 29 6.24 42.00 -20.87
N SER A 30 7.37 41.31 -20.75
CA SER A 30 8.57 41.59 -21.55
C SER A 30 9.11 40.28 -22.14
N PRO A 31 9.49 40.24 -23.42
CA PRO A 31 9.91 39.03 -24.11
C PRO A 31 11.44 38.86 -24.03
N ILE A 32 11.92 37.65 -23.71
CA ILE A 32 13.31 37.29 -23.99
C ILE A 32 13.35 35.94 -24.72
N ALA A 33 14.23 35.94 -25.72
CA ALA A 33 14.29 35.08 -26.87
C ALA A 33 14.74 33.63 -26.58
N ARG A 34 14.32 32.79 -27.51
CA ARG A 34 14.78 31.41 -27.76
C ARG A 34 16.31 31.33 -27.84
N ARG A 35 16.88 30.33 -27.17
CA ARG A 35 18.09 29.64 -27.66
C ARG A 35 17.87 28.13 -27.60
N LYS A 36 17.93 27.52 -28.79
CA LYS A 36 18.11 26.09 -29.00
C LYS A 36 19.51 25.69 -28.51
N LEU A 37 19.62 24.56 -27.83
CA LEU A 37 20.83 23.73 -27.85
C LEU A 37 20.43 22.26 -27.94
N SER A 38 21.27 21.53 -28.66
CA SER A 38 21.03 20.29 -29.37
C SER A 38 21.28 19.02 -28.56
N ASN A 39 20.68 17.93 -29.06
CA ASN A 39 20.92 16.53 -28.74
C ASN A 39 22.39 16.14 -28.51
N HIS A 40 22.63 15.28 -27.51
CA HIS A 40 23.42 14.03 -27.54
C HIS A 40 23.17 13.28 -26.21
N PHE A 41 22.45 12.16 -26.19
CA PHE A 41 22.90 10.76 -26.31
C PHE A 41 23.27 10.08 -24.96
N ARG A 42 22.61 8.93 -24.72
CA ARG A 42 22.91 7.78 -23.81
C ARG A 42 22.28 7.71 -22.40
N PHE A 43 21.25 6.86 -22.32
CA PHE A 43 21.24 5.58 -21.59
C PHE A 43 22.00 5.52 -20.26
N TRP A 44 21.26 5.47 -19.14
CA TRP A 44 21.73 4.80 -17.93
C TRP A 44 20.54 4.36 -17.05
N CYS A 45 20.29 3.04 -17.05
CA CYS A 45 19.64 2.35 -15.93
C CYS A 45 20.73 2.04 -14.90
N GLY A 46 20.42 2.23 -13.62
CA GLY A 46 21.16 1.62 -12.52
C GLY A 46 21.69 2.59 -11.47
N VAL A 47 21.28 2.33 -10.23
CA VAL A 47 21.97 2.63 -8.96
C VAL A 47 21.88 4.07 -8.45
N VAL A 48 21.06 4.26 -7.41
CA VAL A 48 21.42 5.19 -6.32
C VAL A 48 21.32 4.43 -4.99
N THR A 49 22.45 3.83 -4.64
CA THR A 49 22.82 3.43 -3.28
C THR A 49 23.25 4.68 -2.50
N MET A 50 22.78 4.78 -1.24
CA MET A 50 23.27 5.59 -0.10
C MET A 50 24.10 6.86 -0.36
N MET A 51 23.61 7.98 0.16
CA MET A 51 24.43 9.16 0.45
C MET A 51 24.30 9.55 1.94
N PHE A 52 25.19 9.00 2.78
CA PHE A 52 25.55 9.60 4.07
C PHE A 52 27.02 10.02 4.00
N CYS A 53 27.27 11.31 3.78
CA CYS A 53 28.61 11.88 3.92
C CYS A 53 29.00 11.96 5.39
N HIS A 54 30.07 11.25 5.76
CA HIS A 54 30.84 11.49 6.98
C HIS A 54 31.61 12.81 6.87
N ALA A 55 31.54 13.64 7.91
CA ALA A 55 32.63 14.55 8.27
C ALA A 55 33.52 13.82 9.28
N GLY A 56 34.80 13.65 8.94
CA GLY A 56 35.74 12.85 9.70
C GLY A 56 36.33 13.52 10.93
N CYS A 57 37.04 12.72 11.72
CA CYS A 57 38.30 13.12 12.34
C CYS A 57 39.16 11.87 12.60
N SER A 58 40.47 12.10 12.60
CA SER A 58 41.57 11.20 12.27
C SER A 58 41.96 10.11 13.27
N VAL A 59 42.26 8.93 12.72
CA VAL A 59 43.41 8.01 12.94
C VAL A 59 44.27 8.22 14.21
N THR A 60 44.40 7.15 15.00
CA THR A 60 45.69 6.59 15.40
C THR A 60 45.60 5.05 15.51
N GLU A 61 46.53 4.37 14.82
CA GLU A 61 46.73 2.91 14.84
C GLU A 61 47.37 2.47 16.16
N GLY A 62 46.88 1.36 16.72
CA GLY A 62 47.53 0.58 17.77
C GLY A 62 47.48 -0.91 17.40
N GLN A 63 48.63 -1.58 17.44
CA GLN A 63 48.85 -2.98 17.03
C GLN A 63 47.94 -3.99 17.76
N PRO A 64 47.61 -5.14 17.14
CA PRO A 64 46.87 -6.21 17.83
C PRO A 64 47.83 -7.08 18.66
N GLN A 65 47.48 -7.33 19.92
CA GLN A 65 48.01 -8.44 20.72
C GLN A 65 46.90 -9.45 21.01
N ASP A 66 47.27 -10.72 20.86
CA ASP A 66 46.45 -11.92 21.08
C ASP A 66 45.85 -11.99 22.48
N GLY A 67 44.59 -12.44 22.57
CA GLY A 67 43.92 -12.70 23.85
C GLY A 67 42.56 -13.37 23.69
N HIS A 68 42.55 -14.70 23.79
CA HIS A 68 41.45 -15.60 24.14
C HIS A 68 40.01 -15.29 23.71
N ARG A 69 39.54 -16.07 22.72
CA ARG A 69 38.13 -16.41 22.50
C ARG A 69 37.56 -17.15 23.72
N ASN A 70 36.55 -16.58 24.36
CA ASN A 70 35.57 -17.35 25.14
C ASN A 70 34.30 -17.52 24.30
N SER A 71 33.98 -18.77 24.02
CA SER A 71 32.75 -19.21 23.36
C SER A 71 31.60 -19.25 24.36
N SER A 72 30.74 -18.24 24.40
CA SER A 72 29.47 -18.36 25.13
C SER A 72 28.33 -17.44 24.67
N ASP A 73 28.47 -16.66 23.60
CA ASP A 73 27.44 -15.68 23.19
C ASP A 73 26.50 -16.14 22.06
N GLU A 74 26.53 -17.42 21.67
CA GLU A 74 25.66 -17.93 20.59
C GLU A 74 24.30 -18.45 21.09
N LYS A 75 23.79 -17.91 22.20
CA LYS A 75 22.53 -18.37 22.80
C LYS A 75 21.67 -17.25 23.39
N VAL A 76 21.53 -16.14 22.68
CA VAL A 76 20.45 -15.18 22.92
C VAL A 76 19.96 -14.68 21.56
N THR A 77 18.63 -14.57 21.41
CA THR A 77 17.86 -14.15 20.22
C THR A 77 17.37 -15.28 19.29
N LYS A 78 16.69 -16.25 19.87
CA LYS A 78 15.74 -17.12 19.15
C LYS A 78 14.35 -17.07 19.80
N GLU A 79 13.90 -15.90 20.23
CA GLU A 79 12.55 -15.68 20.74
C GLU A 79 12.06 -14.30 20.27
N ASN A 80 10.83 -14.27 19.74
CA ASN A 80 10.07 -13.14 19.17
C ASN A 80 10.12 -12.84 17.66
N SER A 81 10.48 -13.80 16.79
CA SER A 81 9.96 -13.76 15.41
C SER A 81 8.67 -14.59 15.36
N GLY A 82 7.53 -14.00 15.03
CA GLY A 82 6.38 -14.77 14.54
C GLY A 82 6.86 -15.75 13.44
N ASN A 83 6.23 -16.92 13.32
CA ASN A 83 6.66 -17.98 12.40
C ASN A 83 6.78 -17.48 10.95
N SER A 84 7.96 -16.97 10.58
CA SER A 84 8.25 -16.50 9.22
C SER A 84 8.71 -17.69 8.39
N VAL A 85 8.07 -17.87 7.24
CA VAL A 85 8.53 -18.74 6.17
C VAL A 85 9.17 -17.89 5.08
N TYR A 86 9.66 -18.52 4.02
CA TYR A 86 10.24 -17.82 2.88
C TYR A 86 9.57 -18.31 1.60
N LEU A 87 9.36 -17.41 0.65
CA LEU A 87 9.03 -17.79 -0.72
C LEU A 87 10.19 -18.65 -1.25
N ALA A 88 9.90 -19.93 -1.48
CA ALA A 88 10.91 -20.97 -1.59
C ALA A 88 11.73 -20.90 -2.89
N ASP A 89 11.19 -20.26 -3.92
CA ASP A 89 11.87 -20.01 -5.18
C ASP A 89 12.23 -18.54 -5.37
N LYS A 90 13.08 -18.25 -6.35
CA LYS A 90 13.61 -16.91 -6.64
C LYS A 90 12.85 -16.18 -7.75
N SER A 91 11.63 -16.61 -8.07
CA SER A 91 10.82 -15.96 -9.11
C SER A 91 10.31 -14.60 -8.65
N VAL A 92 10.17 -14.42 -7.33
CA VAL A 92 9.86 -13.14 -6.70
C VAL A 92 11.05 -12.73 -5.86
N THR A 93 11.63 -11.57 -6.17
CA THR A 93 12.77 -10.98 -5.44
C THR A 93 12.46 -9.60 -4.88
N GLU A 94 11.45 -8.95 -5.45
CA GLU A 94 10.98 -7.59 -5.15
C GLU A 94 9.47 -7.63 -4.93
N SER A 95 9.02 -8.49 -4.00
CA SER A 95 7.61 -8.64 -3.64
C SER A 95 7.04 -7.31 -3.15
N SER A 96 6.23 -6.62 -3.97
CA SER A 96 5.68 -5.29 -3.63
C SER A 96 4.25 -5.38 -3.07
N GLY A 97 3.37 -6.17 -3.71
CA GLY A 97 1.99 -6.40 -3.25
C GLY A 97 1.77 -7.81 -2.67
N LEU A 98 0.75 -7.95 -1.81
CA LEU A 98 0.32 -9.23 -1.24
C LEU A 98 -1.19 -9.25 -1.09
N ALA A 99 -1.84 -10.30 -1.58
CA ALA A 99 -3.28 -10.48 -1.42
C ALA A 99 -3.60 -11.89 -0.95
N ASN A 100 -4.45 -12.04 0.06
CA ASN A 100 -4.98 -13.36 0.43
C ASN A 100 -5.94 -13.86 -0.67
N SER A 101 -5.89 -15.14 -1.01
CA SER A 101 -6.84 -15.71 -1.96
C SER A 101 -8.23 -15.84 -1.32
N LEU A 102 -9.28 -15.36 -2.00
CA LEU A 102 -10.67 -15.59 -1.60
C LEU A 102 -11.22 -16.90 -2.17
N ARG A 103 -10.52 -17.51 -3.11
CA ARG A 103 -10.86 -18.81 -3.69
C ARG A 103 -10.33 -19.98 -2.88
N ARG A 104 -9.18 -19.83 -2.23
CA ARG A 104 -8.55 -20.89 -1.43
C ARG A 104 -7.85 -20.32 -0.21
N GLU A 105 -8.28 -20.76 0.97
CA GLU A 105 -7.66 -20.40 2.24
C GLU A 105 -6.18 -20.78 2.30
N GLY A 106 -5.36 -19.89 2.86
CA GLY A 106 -3.94 -20.12 3.07
C GLY A 106 -3.08 -20.00 1.80
N TYR A 107 -3.63 -19.43 0.73
CA TYR A 107 -2.91 -19.06 -0.48
C TYR A 107 -2.85 -17.54 -0.61
N PHE A 108 -1.77 -17.05 -1.17
CA PHE A 108 -1.49 -15.63 -1.36
C PHE A 108 -1.04 -15.36 -2.79
N TRP A 109 -1.47 -14.24 -3.33
CA TRP A 109 -0.98 -13.66 -4.57
C TRP A 109 0.06 -12.59 -4.28
N THR A 110 1.08 -12.51 -5.12
CA THR A 110 2.07 -11.43 -5.11
C THR A 110 2.60 -11.19 -6.53
N HIS A 111 3.39 -10.14 -6.71
CA HIS A 111 4.11 -9.81 -7.93
C HIS A 111 5.46 -9.16 -7.59
N ASN A 112 6.39 -9.18 -8.55
CA ASN A 112 7.55 -8.30 -8.47
C ASN A 112 7.12 -6.86 -8.76
N ASP A 113 7.80 -5.90 -8.13
CA ASP A 113 7.67 -4.48 -8.46
C ASP A 113 8.02 -4.19 -9.93
N SER A 114 9.21 -4.64 -10.34
CA SER A 114 9.74 -4.38 -11.68
C SER A 114 10.37 -5.61 -12.35
N GLY A 115 10.71 -5.49 -13.64
CA GLY A 115 11.60 -6.43 -14.33
C GLY A 115 11.03 -7.78 -14.78
N ASP A 116 9.81 -8.17 -14.37
CA ASP A 116 9.22 -9.49 -14.67
C ASP A 116 7.90 -9.44 -15.49
N GLY A 117 7.58 -8.25 -16.01
CA GLY A 117 6.34 -7.99 -16.76
C GLY A 117 5.09 -8.20 -15.91
N ALA A 118 3.92 -8.29 -16.57
CA ALA A 118 2.63 -8.43 -15.89
C ALA A 118 2.37 -9.87 -15.42
N SER A 119 3.13 -10.32 -14.42
CA SER A 119 3.06 -11.67 -13.85
C SER A 119 2.65 -11.62 -12.37
N LEU A 120 1.71 -12.48 -12.00
CA LEU A 120 1.30 -12.78 -10.63
C LEU A 120 1.79 -14.17 -10.23
N TYR A 121 2.08 -14.34 -8.95
CA TYR A 121 2.56 -15.59 -8.38
C TYR A 121 1.68 -15.98 -7.19
N ALA A 122 1.23 -17.22 -7.18
CA ALA A 122 0.55 -17.78 -6.02
C ALA A 122 1.52 -18.57 -5.15
N TYR A 123 1.44 -18.37 -3.85
CA TYR A 123 2.18 -19.12 -2.84
C TYR A 123 1.22 -19.65 -1.78
N ASP A 124 1.47 -20.85 -1.26
CA ASP A 124 0.81 -21.30 -0.04
C ASP A 124 1.49 -20.70 1.21
N LYS A 125 0.82 -20.80 2.37
CA LYS A 125 1.33 -20.30 3.66
C LYS A 125 2.66 -20.90 4.12
N THR A 126 3.17 -21.94 3.44
CA THR A 126 4.49 -22.51 3.71
C THR A 126 5.59 -21.88 2.87
N GLY A 127 5.22 -20.97 1.96
CA GLY A 127 6.13 -20.29 1.03
C GLY A 127 6.38 -21.08 -0.26
N ARG A 128 5.63 -22.15 -0.53
CA ARG A 128 5.78 -22.90 -1.79
C ARG A 128 4.95 -22.24 -2.89
N ARG A 129 5.59 -21.95 -4.02
CA ARG A 129 4.88 -21.47 -5.22
C ARG A 129 3.97 -22.54 -5.78
N THR A 130 2.75 -22.15 -6.10
CA THR A 130 1.67 -23.03 -6.56
C THR A 130 1.17 -22.66 -7.95
N ALA A 131 1.28 -21.39 -8.35
CA ALA A 131 0.99 -20.95 -9.72
C ALA A 131 1.82 -19.73 -10.14
N LYS A 132 1.94 -19.55 -11.46
CA LYS A 132 2.31 -18.29 -12.12
C LYS A 132 1.21 -17.93 -13.12
N VAL A 133 0.65 -16.74 -12.99
CA VAL A 133 -0.39 -16.22 -13.90
C VAL A 133 0.16 -15.02 -14.65
N LYS A 134 0.07 -15.03 -15.97
CA LYS A 134 0.44 -13.88 -16.81
C LYS A 134 -0.81 -13.12 -17.22
N LEU A 135 -0.78 -11.79 -17.14
CA LEU A 135 -1.82 -10.94 -17.73
C LEU A 135 -1.44 -10.62 -19.20
N GLU A 136 -2.30 -11.00 -20.14
CA GLU A 136 -2.13 -10.68 -21.55
C GLU A 136 -2.51 -9.22 -21.82
N ASP A 137 -1.80 -8.56 -22.74
CA ASP A 137 -2.03 -7.16 -23.13
C ASP A 137 -1.96 -6.12 -21.98
N VAL A 138 -1.34 -6.50 -20.86
CA VAL A 138 -1.03 -5.62 -19.73
C VAL A 138 0.47 -5.35 -19.69
N SER A 139 0.84 -4.08 -19.56
CA SER A 139 2.22 -3.65 -19.29
C SER A 139 2.35 -3.38 -17.79
N ALA A 140 3.39 -3.94 -17.17
CA ALA A 140 3.76 -3.62 -15.80
C ALA A 140 4.85 -2.55 -15.83
N ASN A 141 4.47 -1.30 -15.55
CA ASN A 141 5.41 -0.19 -15.54
C ASN A 141 6.03 0.02 -14.15
N ASP A 142 5.21 0.08 -13.10
CA ASP A 142 5.61 0.28 -11.70
C ASP A 142 4.52 -0.33 -10.80
N TRP A 143 4.55 -1.65 -10.62
CA TRP A 143 3.50 -2.38 -9.92
C TRP A 143 3.77 -2.40 -8.42
N GLU A 144 2.95 -1.72 -7.64
CA GLU A 144 3.27 -1.53 -6.22
C GLU A 144 2.44 -2.39 -5.29
N ASP A 145 1.16 -2.60 -5.58
CA ASP A 145 0.28 -3.28 -4.62
C ASP A 145 -0.84 -4.07 -5.31
N CYS A 146 -1.37 -5.05 -4.59
CA CYS A 146 -2.49 -5.87 -5.03
C CYS A 146 -3.33 -6.33 -3.84
N CYS A 147 -4.64 -6.44 -4.03
CA CYS A 147 -5.56 -6.94 -3.00
C CYS A 147 -6.72 -7.71 -3.65
N THR A 148 -7.27 -8.68 -2.92
CA THR A 148 -8.49 -9.39 -3.33
C THR A 148 -9.70 -8.72 -2.71
N PHE A 149 -10.85 -8.89 -3.36
CA PHE A 149 -12.12 -8.39 -2.85
C PHE A 149 -13.28 -9.20 -3.42
N SER A 150 -14.42 -9.16 -2.73
CA SER A 150 -15.65 -9.80 -3.22
C SER A 150 -16.54 -8.79 -3.93
N SER A 151 -16.96 -9.10 -5.15
CA SER A 151 -17.90 -8.27 -5.90
C SER A 151 -18.91 -9.19 -6.60
N ASP A 152 -20.20 -8.97 -6.35
CA ASP A 152 -21.31 -9.83 -6.77
C ASP A 152 -21.12 -11.32 -6.42
N GLY A 153 -20.61 -11.59 -5.22
CA GLY A 153 -20.36 -12.95 -4.76
C GLY A 153 -19.23 -13.68 -5.50
N LYS A 154 -18.42 -12.95 -6.28
CA LYS A 154 -17.22 -13.48 -6.93
C LYS A 154 -15.96 -12.92 -6.28
N ALA A 155 -14.96 -13.79 -6.18
CA ALA A 155 -13.61 -13.39 -5.85
C ALA A 155 -12.99 -12.63 -7.03
N ARG A 156 -12.49 -11.43 -6.74
CA ARG A 156 -11.81 -10.56 -7.68
C ARG A 156 -10.43 -10.22 -7.14
N LEU A 157 -9.54 -9.86 -8.05
CA LEU A 157 -8.20 -9.39 -7.74
C LEU A 157 -7.99 -8.02 -8.38
N LEU A 158 -7.42 -7.08 -7.63
CA LEU A 158 -6.96 -5.78 -8.12
C LEU A 158 -5.43 -5.75 -8.08
N ILE A 159 -4.82 -5.19 -9.12
CA ILE A 159 -3.38 -4.92 -9.21
C ILE A 159 -3.20 -3.43 -9.54
N ALA A 160 -2.29 -2.76 -8.86
CA ALA A 160 -2.03 -1.36 -9.06
C ALA A 160 -0.65 -1.10 -9.67
N ASP A 161 -0.67 -0.58 -10.90
CA ASP A 161 0.48 0.03 -11.56
C ASP A 161 0.46 1.52 -11.22
N CYS A 162 1.00 1.86 -10.05
CA CYS A 162 0.81 3.16 -9.42
C CYS A 162 2.06 3.83 -8.83
N GLY A 163 3.21 3.16 -8.85
CA GLY A 163 4.49 3.75 -8.46
C GLY A 163 4.85 4.93 -9.37
N ASP A 164 5.48 5.95 -8.79
CA ASP A 164 5.98 7.12 -9.52
C ASP A 164 6.97 7.92 -8.66
N ASN A 165 8.10 7.33 -8.28
CA ASN A 165 9.05 8.03 -7.38
C ASN A 165 9.52 9.38 -7.95
N ALA A 166 9.55 9.50 -9.29
CA ALA A 166 9.92 10.72 -9.98
C ALA A 166 8.78 11.76 -10.08
N ARG A 167 7.54 11.37 -9.76
CA ARG A 167 6.30 12.16 -9.84
C ARG A 167 6.07 12.77 -11.22
N GLN A 168 6.18 11.95 -12.27
CA GLN A 168 6.05 12.37 -13.67
C GLN A 168 4.87 11.71 -14.40
N ARG A 169 4.28 10.66 -13.82
CA ARG A 169 3.14 9.94 -14.41
C ARG A 169 1.86 10.75 -14.21
N SER A 170 1.40 11.37 -15.30
CA SER A 170 0.10 12.07 -15.33
C SER A 170 -1.12 11.16 -15.07
N LYS A 171 -0.93 9.85 -15.05
CA LYS A 171 -1.95 8.84 -14.80
C LYS A 171 -1.32 7.53 -14.30
N ILE A 172 -2.06 6.80 -13.49
CA ILE A 172 -1.75 5.44 -13.05
C ILE A 172 -2.82 4.46 -13.56
N HIS A 173 -2.58 3.16 -13.42
CA HIS A 173 -3.52 2.13 -13.86
C HIS A 173 -3.85 1.16 -12.73
N LEU A 174 -5.13 0.91 -12.53
CA LEU A 174 -5.62 -0.20 -11.72
C LEU A 174 -6.20 -1.26 -12.64
N PHE A 175 -5.75 -2.50 -12.48
CA PHE A 175 -6.18 -3.65 -13.26
C PHE A 175 -7.05 -4.55 -12.39
N LEU A 176 -8.21 -4.96 -12.92
CA LEU A 176 -9.19 -5.77 -12.18
C LEU A 176 -9.55 -7.01 -13.00
N LEU A 177 -9.58 -8.16 -12.36
CA LEU A 177 -9.92 -9.44 -12.98
C LEU A 177 -10.70 -10.33 -12.00
N ASP A 178 -11.36 -11.36 -12.54
CA ASP A 178 -11.77 -12.51 -11.73
C ASP A 178 -10.51 -13.13 -11.12
N GLU A 179 -10.54 -13.46 -9.82
CA GLU A 179 -9.41 -14.12 -9.18
C GLU A 179 -9.15 -15.48 -9.87
N PRO A 180 -7.94 -15.73 -10.41
CA PRO A 180 -7.57 -17.03 -10.96
C PRO A 180 -7.56 -18.12 -9.87
N ASP A 181 -7.53 -19.40 -10.25
CA ASP A 181 -7.26 -20.46 -9.27
C ASP A 181 -5.78 -20.40 -8.85
N PRO A 182 -5.44 -20.21 -7.55
CA PRO A 182 -4.04 -20.13 -7.13
C PRO A 182 -3.27 -21.45 -7.28
N LEU A 183 -3.89 -22.54 -7.72
CA LEU A 183 -3.24 -23.80 -8.03
C LEU A 183 -2.94 -24.00 -9.52
N GLU A 184 -3.40 -23.10 -10.39
CA GLU A 184 -3.29 -23.25 -11.83
C GLU A 184 -2.49 -22.10 -12.45
N SER A 185 -1.44 -22.45 -13.19
CA SER A 185 -0.71 -21.46 -13.98
C SER A 185 -1.46 -21.20 -15.28
N ASP A 186 -1.71 -19.94 -15.60
CA ASP A 186 -2.56 -19.55 -16.72
C ASP A 186 -2.13 -18.22 -17.36
N THR A 187 -2.72 -17.88 -18.51
CA THR A 187 -2.67 -16.55 -19.12
C THR A 187 -4.06 -15.93 -19.11
N VAL A 188 -4.27 -14.90 -18.28
CA VAL A 188 -5.53 -14.18 -18.18
C VAL A 188 -5.62 -13.12 -19.28
N LYS A 189 -6.64 -13.24 -20.12
CA LYS A 189 -6.92 -12.30 -21.22
C LYS A 189 -7.92 -11.21 -20.85
N LYS A 190 -8.74 -11.47 -19.84
CA LYS A 190 -9.87 -10.61 -19.44
C LYS A 190 -9.47 -9.76 -18.25
N VAL A 191 -8.90 -8.59 -18.54
CA VAL A 191 -8.45 -7.64 -17.53
C VAL A 191 -9.15 -6.31 -17.78
N SER A 192 -9.90 -5.85 -16.79
CA SER A 192 -10.51 -4.51 -16.79
C SER A 192 -9.51 -3.48 -16.30
N ARG A 193 -9.65 -2.24 -16.75
CA ARG A 193 -8.72 -1.15 -16.42
C ARG A 193 -9.44 0.09 -15.92
N ILE A 194 -8.91 0.67 -14.86
CA ILE A 194 -9.21 2.03 -14.42
C ILE A 194 -7.95 2.87 -14.65
N THR A 195 -8.05 3.85 -15.54
CA THR A 195 -7.04 4.89 -15.69
C THR A 195 -7.35 6.02 -14.71
N VAL A 196 -6.49 6.19 -13.71
CA VAL A 196 -6.71 7.18 -12.63
C VAL A 196 -5.82 8.39 -12.86
N ARG A 197 -6.39 9.59 -12.69
CA ARG A 197 -5.63 10.83 -12.54
C ARG A 197 -5.84 11.41 -11.16
N TYR A 198 -4.77 11.86 -10.52
CA TYR A 198 -4.86 12.64 -9.30
C TYR A 198 -5.32 14.08 -9.63
N PRO A 199 -6.10 14.71 -8.74
CA PRO A 199 -6.64 16.05 -8.97
C PRO A 199 -5.59 17.16 -8.86
N ASP A 200 -4.46 16.89 -8.19
CA ASP A 200 -3.46 17.87 -7.76
C ASP A 200 -2.04 17.57 -8.30
N GLY A 201 -1.94 16.73 -9.34
CA GLY A 201 -0.69 16.39 -10.01
C GLY A 201 -0.22 14.96 -9.74
N ALA A 202 0.91 14.59 -10.32
CA ALA A 202 1.46 13.24 -10.18
C ALA A 202 1.89 12.95 -8.73
N HIS A 203 1.62 11.75 -8.25
CA HIS A 203 2.02 11.26 -6.93
C HIS A 203 2.58 9.86 -7.04
N ASP A 204 3.56 9.59 -6.19
CA ASP A 204 4.09 8.28 -5.92
C ASP A 204 3.10 7.52 -5.01
N CYS A 205 2.42 6.52 -5.55
CA CYS A 205 1.39 5.76 -4.85
C CYS A 205 1.82 4.33 -4.70
N GLU A 206 1.83 3.83 -3.48
CA GLU A 206 2.39 2.50 -3.21
C GLU A 206 1.43 1.57 -2.48
N ALA A 207 0.26 2.06 -2.06
CA ALA A 207 -0.70 1.22 -1.34
C ALA A 207 -2.11 1.40 -1.88
N VAL A 208 -2.82 0.28 -2.08
CA VAL A 208 -4.19 0.24 -2.58
C VAL A 208 -5.04 -0.76 -1.81
N ALA A 209 -6.26 -0.38 -1.45
CA ALA A 209 -7.18 -1.30 -0.77
C ALA A 209 -8.60 -1.13 -1.32
N VAL A 210 -9.33 -2.24 -1.48
CA VAL A 210 -10.71 -2.22 -1.98
C VAL A 210 -11.71 -2.46 -0.86
N ASP A 211 -12.66 -1.54 -0.72
CA ASP A 211 -13.83 -1.76 0.13
C ASP A 211 -15.10 -1.92 -0.70
N SER A 212 -15.54 -3.17 -0.80
CA SER A 212 -16.72 -3.57 -1.58
C SER A 212 -18.04 -3.10 -0.98
N GLU A 213 -18.13 -2.91 0.35
CA GLU A 213 -19.36 -2.40 0.99
C GLU A 213 -19.56 -0.92 0.74
N ARG A 214 -18.45 -0.18 0.65
CA ARG A 214 -18.43 1.25 0.34
C ARG A 214 -18.34 1.53 -1.16
N ASN A 215 -18.09 0.50 -1.99
CA ASN A 215 -17.83 0.59 -3.42
C ASN A 215 -16.73 1.60 -3.76
N GLN A 216 -15.61 1.53 -3.02
CA GLN A 216 -14.50 2.45 -3.18
C GLN A 216 -13.16 1.70 -3.17
N ILE A 217 -12.24 2.21 -3.96
CA ILE A 217 -10.82 1.84 -3.93
C ILE A 217 -10.09 3.01 -3.27
N VAL A 218 -9.32 2.72 -2.23
CA VAL A 218 -8.49 3.67 -1.51
C VAL A 218 -7.07 3.58 -2.05
N LEU A 219 -6.44 4.74 -2.24
CA LEU A 219 -5.07 4.90 -2.72
C LEU A 219 -4.29 5.74 -1.70
N LEU A 220 -3.11 5.29 -1.29
CA LEU A 220 -2.25 6.00 -0.34
C LEU A 220 -0.90 6.30 -0.98
N THR A 221 -0.47 7.55 -0.90
CA THR A 221 0.79 7.99 -1.49
C THR A 221 1.97 7.78 -0.56
N LYS A 222 3.13 7.47 -1.11
CA LYS A 222 4.40 7.47 -0.40
C LYS A 222 5.02 8.86 -0.36
N SER A 223 5.48 9.25 0.82
CA SER A 223 6.26 10.47 0.99
C SER A 223 7.25 10.32 2.13
N PHE A 224 8.40 10.97 1.98
CA PHE A 224 9.41 11.07 3.02
C PHE A 224 9.00 12.03 4.14
N LEU A 225 8.28 13.11 3.79
CA LEU A 225 7.57 13.87 4.81
C LEU A 225 6.52 12.95 5.44
N PRO A 226 6.21 13.08 6.75
CA PRO A 226 5.30 12.18 7.44
C PRO A 226 3.85 12.48 7.05
N GLN A 227 3.53 12.45 5.76
CA GLN A 227 2.25 12.78 5.17
C GLN A 227 1.99 11.86 3.98
N SER A 228 1.05 10.95 4.15
CA SER A 228 0.48 10.18 3.05
C SER A 228 -0.85 10.82 2.64
N GLY A 229 -0.96 11.24 1.39
CA GLY A 229 -2.22 11.66 0.81
C GLY A 229 -3.12 10.45 0.59
N VAL A 230 -4.38 10.56 1.02
CA VAL A 230 -5.38 9.50 0.79
C VAL A 230 -6.36 9.95 -0.26
N TYR A 231 -6.48 9.14 -1.30
CA TYR A 231 -7.38 9.35 -2.41
C TYR A 231 -8.34 8.19 -2.53
N VAL A 232 -9.50 8.45 -3.14
CA VAL A 232 -10.48 7.41 -3.47
C VAL A 232 -10.89 7.51 -4.92
N VAL A 233 -11.17 6.35 -5.52
CA VAL A 233 -11.89 6.22 -6.78
C VAL A 233 -13.08 5.27 -6.58
N PRO A 234 -14.19 5.44 -7.32
CA PRO A 234 -15.30 4.49 -7.26
C PRO A 234 -14.85 3.11 -7.74
N LEU A 235 -15.27 2.06 -7.02
CA LEU A 235 -15.21 0.70 -7.53
C LEU A 235 -16.32 0.56 -8.61
N PRO A 236 -15.99 0.25 -9.88
CA PRO A 236 -16.99 0.16 -10.93
C PRO A 236 -18.00 -0.96 -10.66
N ASP A 237 -19.26 -0.71 -11.03
CA ASP A 237 -20.32 -1.71 -10.95
C ASP A 237 -19.96 -2.95 -11.78
N SER A 238 -20.02 -4.10 -11.13
CA SER A 238 -19.71 -5.43 -11.62
C SER A 238 -20.70 -5.97 -12.66
N ALA A 239 -21.81 -5.27 -12.90
CA ALA A 239 -22.69 -5.55 -14.03
C ALA A 239 -21.96 -5.52 -15.39
N LYS A 240 -20.85 -4.78 -15.49
CA LYS A 240 -19.94 -4.84 -16.64
C LYS A 240 -18.92 -5.96 -16.46
N LYS A 241 -18.98 -6.97 -17.32
CA LYS A 241 -18.02 -8.09 -17.31
C LYS A 241 -16.58 -7.64 -17.53
N GLU A 242 -16.38 -6.64 -18.39
CA GLU A 242 -15.10 -6.03 -18.71
C GLU A 242 -15.30 -4.52 -18.92
N PHE A 243 -14.33 -3.70 -18.54
CA PHE A 243 -14.37 -2.26 -18.74
C PHE A 243 -12.98 -1.63 -18.86
N ASP A 244 -12.92 -0.50 -19.55
CA ASP A 244 -11.75 0.39 -19.59
C ASP A 244 -12.27 1.82 -19.40
N ILE A 245 -12.00 2.42 -18.24
CA ILE A 245 -12.58 3.71 -17.84
C ILE A 245 -11.50 4.68 -17.38
N ASN A 246 -11.83 5.97 -17.43
CA ASN A 246 -10.99 7.04 -16.90
C ASN A 246 -11.69 7.68 -15.70
N VAL A 247 -10.97 7.88 -14.61
CA VAL A 247 -11.48 8.47 -13.37
C VAL A 247 -10.49 9.50 -12.83
N THR A 248 -11.01 10.61 -12.28
CA THR A 248 -10.22 11.50 -11.44
C THR A 248 -10.42 11.12 -9.99
N ALA A 249 -9.33 10.85 -9.27
CA ALA A 249 -9.39 10.51 -7.86
C ALA A 249 -9.83 11.70 -7.02
N THR A 250 -10.46 11.42 -5.88
CA THR A 250 -10.83 12.45 -4.89
C THR A 250 -9.92 12.34 -3.69
N ARG A 251 -9.22 13.43 -3.34
CA ARG A 251 -8.44 13.50 -2.11
C ARG A 251 -9.37 13.64 -0.91
N ILE A 252 -9.27 12.73 0.06
CA ILE A 252 -10.19 12.69 1.22
C ILE A 252 -9.51 12.93 2.56
N ALA A 253 -8.20 12.68 2.66
CA ALA A 253 -7.47 12.84 3.91
C ALA A 253 -5.96 13.01 3.67
N THR A 254 -5.25 13.32 4.76
CA THR A 254 -3.80 13.21 4.86
C THR A 254 -3.49 12.49 6.15
N LEU A 255 -2.83 11.34 6.06
CA LEU A 255 -2.42 10.57 7.23
C LEU A 255 -1.00 10.97 7.62
N VAL A 256 -0.73 11.05 8.92
CA VAL A 256 0.62 11.30 9.44
C VAL A 256 1.41 9.99 9.46
N LEU A 257 1.60 9.40 8.28
CA LEU A 257 2.29 8.14 8.07
C LEU A 257 3.39 8.37 7.03
N PRO A 258 4.68 8.35 7.42
CA PRO A 258 5.76 8.39 6.45
C PRO A 258 5.87 7.05 5.74
N LEU A 259 6.36 7.09 4.49
CA LEU A 259 6.85 5.93 3.76
C LEU A 259 5.87 4.73 3.73
N VAL A 260 4.59 5.01 3.48
CA VAL A 260 3.56 3.97 3.28
C VAL A 260 4.00 3.02 2.16
N THR A 261 3.81 1.71 2.40
CA THR A 261 4.23 0.64 1.48
C THR A 261 3.10 -0.25 0.99
N ALA A 262 2.10 -0.54 1.83
CA ALA A 262 0.93 -1.32 1.40
C ALA A 262 -0.29 -1.04 2.28
N ALA A 263 -1.45 -1.43 1.79
CA ALA A 263 -2.68 -1.38 2.57
C ALA A 263 -3.65 -2.51 2.18
N ASP A 264 -4.43 -2.98 3.14
CA ASP A 264 -5.50 -3.93 2.87
C ASP A 264 -6.66 -3.76 3.84
N PHE A 265 -7.87 -4.13 3.42
CA PHE A 265 -9.05 -4.12 4.30
C PHE A 265 -9.31 -5.50 4.88
N ASP A 266 -9.56 -5.54 6.18
CA ASP A 266 -10.31 -6.65 6.75
C ASP A 266 -11.76 -6.58 6.24
N ALA A 267 -12.14 -7.50 5.36
CA ALA A 267 -13.47 -7.53 4.77
C ALA A 267 -14.60 -7.66 5.81
N SER A 268 -14.32 -8.31 6.95
CA SER A 268 -15.30 -8.62 8.00
C SER A 268 -15.57 -7.42 8.90
N THR A 269 -14.53 -6.69 9.30
CA THR A 269 -14.65 -5.55 10.23
C THR A 269 -14.75 -4.21 9.49
N GLY A 270 -14.14 -4.11 8.30
CA GLY A 270 -13.92 -2.86 7.58
C GLY A 270 -12.73 -2.04 8.11
N ASP A 271 -11.90 -2.63 8.97
CA ASP A 271 -10.64 -2.05 9.43
C ASP A 271 -9.66 -1.96 8.26
N LEU A 272 -9.00 -0.81 8.12
CA LEU A 272 -7.92 -0.63 7.15
C LEU A 272 -6.59 -0.90 7.84
N TRP A 273 -5.82 -1.85 7.32
CA TRP A 273 -4.43 -2.05 7.65
C TRP A 273 -3.55 -1.29 6.67
N VAL A 274 -2.53 -0.61 7.20
CA VAL A 274 -1.53 0.13 6.40
C VAL A 274 -0.16 -0.17 6.97
N THR A 275 0.81 -0.52 6.13
CA THR A 275 2.20 -0.67 6.53
C THR A 275 3.04 0.52 6.05
N ASN A 276 4.11 0.77 6.80
CA ASN A 276 5.29 1.46 6.29
C ASN A 276 6.53 0.64 6.65
N TYR A 277 7.71 1.15 6.36
CA TYR A 277 8.97 0.46 6.69
C TYR A 277 9.21 0.18 8.19
N LEU A 278 8.42 0.78 9.10
CA LEU A 278 8.66 0.72 10.54
C LEU A 278 7.58 -0.06 11.30
N GLN A 279 6.31 0.14 10.95
CA GLN A 279 5.16 -0.31 11.73
C GLN A 279 3.98 -0.69 10.82
N ALA A 280 3.09 -1.52 11.35
CA ALA A 280 1.75 -1.71 10.82
C ALA A 280 0.76 -0.86 11.62
N PHE A 281 -0.20 -0.25 10.93
CA PHE A 281 -1.22 0.61 11.50
C PHE A 281 -2.61 0.05 11.18
N ARG A 282 -3.48 0.00 12.19
CA ARG A 282 -4.88 -0.37 12.01
C ARG A 282 -5.80 0.82 12.26
N PHE A 283 -6.50 1.26 11.21
CA PHE A 283 -7.55 2.25 11.30
C PHE A 283 -8.90 1.56 11.48
N ARG A 284 -9.43 1.56 12.70
CA ARG A 284 -10.67 0.85 13.03
C ARG A 284 -11.92 1.48 12.38
N ALA A 285 -12.77 0.64 11.79
CA ALA A 285 -14.12 1.03 11.43
C ALA A 285 -15.05 0.89 12.65
N THR A 286 -15.56 2.00 13.20
CA THR A 286 -16.54 1.93 14.30
C THR A 286 -17.93 1.59 13.76
N GLN A 287 -18.19 1.85 12.48
CA GLN A 287 -19.33 1.34 11.72
C GLN A 287 -18.87 0.94 10.31
N ARG A 288 -19.31 -0.23 9.82
CA ARG A 288 -18.86 -0.81 8.53
C ARG A 288 -19.00 0.11 7.32
N ARG A 289 -19.97 1.04 7.35
CA ARG A 289 -20.25 2.00 6.28
C ARG A 289 -20.04 3.47 6.67
N GLN A 290 -19.35 3.75 7.79
CA GLN A 290 -18.92 5.12 8.09
C GLN A 290 -18.03 5.66 6.97
N SER A 291 -17.99 6.98 6.76
CA SER A 291 -17.10 7.54 5.74
C SER A 291 -15.62 7.37 6.13
N PHE A 292 -14.76 7.19 5.14
CA PHE A 292 -13.31 7.10 5.38
C PHE A 292 -12.75 8.35 6.07
N ALA A 293 -13.27 9.54 5.75
CA ALA A 293 -12.89 10.77 6.45
C ALA A 293 -13.22 10.74 7.96
N GLN A 294 -14.24 10.00 8.39
CA GLN A 294 -14.52 9.76 9.81
C GLN A 294 -13.60 8.67 10.40
N GLN A 295 -13.32 7.62 9.64
CA GLN A 295 -12.39 6.55 10.04
C GLN A 295 -10.99 7.11 10.33
N PHE A 296 -10.47 7.93 9.43
CA PHE A 296 -9.12 8.50 9.51
C PHE A 296 -8.97 9.64 10.53
N LYS A 297 -10.04 10.08 11.19
CA LYS A 297 -9.94 11.01 12.33
C LYS A 297 -9.52 10.32 13.62
N GLN A 298 -9.61 8.99 13.66
CA GLN A 298 -9.25 8.20 14.83
C GLN A 298 -7.75 7.94 14.82
N LEU A 299 -7.15 7.86 16.01
CA LEU A 299 -5.77 7.38 16.13
C LEU A 299 -5.74 5.89 15.76
N PRO A 300 -4.87 5.47 14.84
CA PRO A 300 -4.72 4.05 14.53
C PRO A 300 -4.07 3.32 15.71
N ASP A 301 -4.36 2.03 15.83
CA ASP A 301 -3.47 1.16 16.60
C ASP A 301 -2.16 0.99 15.82
N ALA A 302 -1.03 0.84 16.53
CA ALA A 302 0.27 0.62 15.90
C ALA A 302 0.90 -0.69 16.42
N PHE A 303 1.46 -1.46 15.52
CA PHE A 303 2.06 -2.76 15.77
C PHE A 303 3.48 -2.78 15.24
N ASP A 304 4.38 -3.43 15.98
CA ASP A 304 5.75 -3.58 15.57
C ASP A 304 5.85 -4.57 14.41
N LEU A 305 6.58 -4.18 13.37
CA LEU A 305 6.96 -5.09 12.30
C LEU A 305 8.20 -5.90 12.71
N PRO A 306 8.37 -7.12 12.17
CA PRO A 306 9.62 -7.83 12.33
C PRO A 306 10.78 -7.02 11.76
N LYS A 307 12.00 -7.24 12.28
CA LYS A 307 13.23 -6.61 11.79
C LYS A 307 13.68 -7.21 10.46
N TRP A 308 12.88 -7.00 9.42
CA TRP A 308 13.20 -7.35 8.05
C TRP A 308 13.79 -6.15 7.32
N ARG A 309 14.31 -6.37 6.11
CA ARG A 309 15.02 -5.34 5.35
C ARG A 309 14.08 -4.18 5.03
N GLN A 310 12.93 -4.48 4.44
CA GLN A 310 11.97 -3.50 3.95
C GLN A 310 10.62 -4.21 3.77
N VAL A 311 9.70 -4.04 4.71
CA VAL A 311 8.34 -4.61 4.60
C VAL A 311 7.59 -3.81 3.55
N GLU A 312 7.27 -4.47 2.44
CA GLU A 312 6.56 -3.85 1.32
C GLU A 312 5.08 -4.12 1.39
N ALA A 313 4.68 -5.37 1.62
CA ALA A 313 3.31 -5.78 1.38
C ALA A 313 2.56 -6.18 2.65
N VAL A 314 1.23 -6.02 2.65
CA VAL A 314 0.33 -6.50 3.70
C VAL A 314 -0.92 -7.13 3.10
N ALA A 315 -1.40 -8.22 3.69
CA ALA A 315 -2.70 -8.82 3.38
C ALA A 315 -3.42 -9.24 4.66
N VAL A 316 -4.74 -9.11 4.71
CA VAL A 316 -5.55 -9.59 5.82
C VAL A 316 -6.34 -10.82 5.40
N ASP A 317 -6.10 -11.96 6.06
CA ASP A 317 -6.87 -13.16 5.76
C ASP A 317 -8.25 -13.17 6.45
N GLN A 318 -9.06 -14.15 6.07
CA GLN A 318 -10.42 -14.35 6.61
C GLN A 318 -10.48 -14.68 8.11
N ASP A 319 -9.36 -15.08 8.71
CA ASP A 319 -9.22 -15.29 10.15
C ASP A 319 -8.67 -14.03 10.86
N GLN A 320 -8.55 -12.92 10.13
CA GLN A 320 -8.01 -11.63 10.57
C GLN A 320 -6.53 -11.68 10.94
N ASN A 321 -5.77 -12.66 10.44
CA ASN A 321 -4.32 -12.62 10.51
C ASN A 321 -3.79 -11.61 9.50
N VAL A 322 -2.82 -10.82 9.93
CA VAL A 322 -2.15 -9.82 9.08
C VAL A 322 -0.85 -10.40 8.58
N TRP A 323 -0.81 -10.74 7.30
CA TRP A 323 0.34 -11.29 6.61
C TRP A 323 1.15 -10.18 5.96
N ILE A 324 2.46 -10.35 5.91
CA ILE A 324 3.41 -9.40 5.35
C ILE A 324 4.52 -10.10 4.56
N THR A 325 5.06 -9.40 3.57
CA THR A 325 6.31 -9.76 2.89
C THR A 325 7.31 -8.60 2.93
N SER A 326 8.58 -8.90 2.72
CA SER A 326 9.64 -7.88 2.59
C SER A 326 10.45 -8.14 1.34
N GLU A 327 11.06 -7.08 0.79
CA GLU A 327 12.05 -7.25 -0.27
C GLU A 327 13.21 -8.16 0.17
N GLY A 328 13.78 -8.89 -0.80
CA GLY A 328 14.93 -9.75 -0.58
C GLY A 328 14.75 -11.12 -1.23
N SER A 329 15.86 -11.82 -1.42
CA SER A 329 15.89 -13.19 -1.93
C SER A 329 16.69 -14.08 -0.97
N PRO A 330 16.06 -15.09 -0.34
CA PRO A 330 14.64 -15.44 -0.46
C PRO A 330 13.73 -14.42 0.25
N THR A 331 12.54 -14.18 -0.31
CA THR A 331 11.56 -13.22 0.21
C THR A 331 10.89 -13.80 1.46
N PRO A 332 10.93 -13.14 2.64
CA PRO A 332 10.21 -13.62 3.81
C PRO A 332 8.70 -13.41 3.65
N LEU A 333 7.93 -14.35 4.18
CA LEU A 333 6.47 -14.29 4.36
C LEU A 333 6.17 -14.63 5.82
N GLY A 334 5.36 -13.81 6.49
CA GLY A 334 5.05 -14.03 7.89
C GLY A 334 3.88 -13.19 8.36
N GLN A 335 3.60 -13.24 9.65
CA GLN A 335 2.48 -12.54 10.26
C GLN A 335 2.96 -11.42 11.20
N VAL A 336 2.21 -10.33 11.23
CA VAL A 336 2.33 -9.31 12.27
C VAL A 336 1.83 -9.89 13.58
N VAL A 337 2.60 -9.72 14.65
CA VAL A 337 2.18 -10.11 16.00
C VAL A 337 1.20 -9.06 16.51
N LEU A 338 -0.07 -9.43 16.64
CA LEU A 338 -1.16 -8.50 16.99
C LEU A 338 -1.29 -8.22 18.50
N GLU A 339 -0.27 -8.57 19.28
CA GLU A 339 -0.24 -8.20 20.69
C GLU A 339 -0.18 -6.67 20.80
N PRO A 340 -0.98 -6.05 21.69
CA PRO A 340 -0.86 -4.63 21.96
C PRO A 340 0.58 -4.34 22.36
N SER A 341 1.21 -3.37 21.72
CA SER A 341 2.49 -2.78 22.13
C SER A 341 2.31 -2.11 23.50
N GLY A 342 2.26 -2.94 24.55
CA GLY A 342 1.87 -2.59 25.89
C GLY A 342 2.83 -3.21 26.87
N ASN A 343 3.97 -2.54 27.05
CA ASN A 343 4.79 -2.72 28.23
C ASN A 343 3.92 -2.28 29.43
N GLY A 344 3.28 -3.25 30.08
CA GLY A 344 2.64 -3.05 31.37
C GLY A 344 3.72 -2.57 32.33
N GLY A 345 3.85 -1.25 32.47
CA GLY A 345 4.70 -0.63 33.46
C GLY A 345 4.30 -1.16 34.82
N LYS A 346 5.04 -2.15 35.32
CA LYS A 346 5.06 -2.46 36.74
C LYS A 346 5.55 -1.18 37.41
N ILE A 347 4.61 -0.44 38.00
CA ILE A 347 4.91 0.60 38.97
C ILE A 347 5.80 -0.09 40.02
N PRO A 348 7.05 0.35 40.25
CA PRO A 348 7.84 -0.18 41.35
C PRO A 348 7.11 0.24 42.62
N THR A 349 6.51 -0.73 43.31
CA THR A 349 6.07 -0.53 44.69
C THR A 349 7.31 -0.29 45.53
N HIS A 350 7.67 0.98 45.71
CA HIS A 350 8.64 1.35 46.74
C HIS A 350 8.03 0.97 48.09
N SER A 351 8.54 -0.12 48.67
CA SER A 351 8.33 -0.44 50.07
C SER A 351 8.94 0.68 50.91
N VAL A 352 8.10 1.56 51.45
CA VAL A 352 8.50 2.54 52.46
C VAL A 352 8.89 1.76 53.71
N ASN A 353 10.19 1.68 53.94
CA ASN A 353 10.79 1.04 55.10
C ASN A 353 10.59 1.98 56.30
N ASN A 354 9.51 1.77 57.06
CA ASN A 354 9.19 2.59 58.23
C ASN A 354 10.04 2.12 59.42
N LYS A 355 11.29 2.59 59.49
CA LYS A 355 12.12 2.48 60.71
C LYS A 355 11.51 3.36 61.80
N LYS A 356 10.80 2.73 62.74
CA LYS A 356 10.48 3.31 64.04
C LYS A 356 11.80 3.63 64.76
N ARG A 357 12.02 4.90 65.07
CA ARG A 357 12.90 5.32 66.17
C ARG A 357 12.15 5.07 67.47
N ASN A 358 12.77 4.28 68.35
CA ASN A 358 12.70 4.45 69.81
C ASN A 358 14.11 4.73 70.28
#